data_AF-A0A946IZD6-F1
#
_entry.id   AF-A0A946IZD6-F1
#
_cell.length_a   1.000
_cell.length_b   1.000
_cell.length_c   1.000
_cell.angle_alpha   90.00
_cell.angle_beta   90.00
_cell.angle_gamma   90.00
#
_symmetry.space_group_name_H-M   'P 1'
#
loop_
_entity.id
_entity.type
_entity.pdbx_description
1 polymer ?
#
loop_
_entity_poly.entity_id
_entity_poly.type
_entity_poly.pdbx_seq_one_letter_code
_entity_poly.pdbx_strand_id
1 'polypeptide(L)' 'MKFIYEIFIILAYLLSQPFRVFSSKTNLFFKGRKDSFKILRKEVSPSDKNIWFHVASLGEFEIA' A
#
# COMPACT_ATOMS: atom_id res chain seq x y z
N MET A 1 -20.03 -5.20 3.53
CA MET A 1 -19.10 -4.86 2.42
C MET A 1 -17.67 -4.68 2.89
N LYS A 2 -17.36 -3.80 3.86
CA LYS A 2 -15.99 -3.55 4.34
C LYS A 2 -15.26 -4.81 4.83
N PHE A 3 -15.91 -5.66 5.62
CA PHE A 3 -15.32 -6.91 6.12
C PHE A 3 -14.87 -7.86 4.99
N ILE A 4 -15.74 -8.07 3.98
CA ILE A 4 -15.42 -8.93 2.83
C ILE A 4 -14.28 -8.32 2.00
N TYR A 5 -14.31 -7.00 1.81
CA TYR A 5 -13.25 -6.27 1.11
C TYR A 5 -11.89 -6.43 1.81
N GLU A 6 -11.84 -6.26 3.14
CA GLU A 6 -10.63 -6.45 3.93
C GLU A 6 -10.07 -7.88 3.79
N ILE A 7 -10.95 -8.90 3.84
CA ILE A 7 -10.55 -10.29 3.61
C ILE A 7 -9.92 -10.45 2.22
N PHE A 8 -10.54 -9.89 1.19
CA PHE A 8 -10.03 -9.99 -0.18
C PHE A 8 -8.65 -9.34 -0.33
N ILE A 9 -8.44 -8.16 0.26
CA ILE A 9 -7.15 -7.47 0.25
C ILE A 9 -6.08 -8.30 0.96
N ILE A 10 -6.39 -8.86 2.13
CA ILE A 10 -5.46 -9.71 2.89
C ILE A 10 -5.12 -10.96 2.07
N LEU A 11 -6.11 -11.62 1.48
CA LEU A 11 -5.91 -12.83 0.70
C LEU A 11 -5.06 -12.55 -0.56
N ALA A 12 -5.35 -11.49 -1.29
CA ALA A 12 -4.55 -11.06 -2.45
C ALA A 12 -3.09 -10.75 -2.06
N TYR A 13 -2.88 -10.13 -0.90
CA TYR A 13 -1.53 -9.90 -0.37
C TYR A 13 -0.81 -11.22 -0.04
N LEU A 14 -1.47 -12.17 0.63
CA LEU A 14 -0.88 -13.45 1.00
C LEU A 14 -0.55 -14.30 -0.22
N LEU A 15 -1.49 -14.41 -1.16
CA LEU A 15 -1.32 -15.18 -2.40
C LEU A 15 -0.26 -14.57 -3.33
N SER A 16 0.05 -13.28 -3.21
CA SER A 16 1.11 -12.64 -4.01
C SER A 16 2.52 -12.82 -3.43
N GLN A 17 2.68 -13.26 -2.19
CA GLN A 17 3.99 -13.44 -1.54
C GLN A 17 4.90 -14.50 -2.18
N PRO A 18 4.41 -15.68 -2.64
CA PRO A 18 5.25 -16.67 -3.31
C PRO A 18 5.89 -16.11 -4.59
N PHE A 19 5.22 -15.18 -5.27
CA PHE A 19 5.71 -14.57 -6.51
C PHE A 19 6.99 -13.74 -6.35
N ARG A 20 7.40 -13.44 -5.11
CA ARG A 20 8.66 -12.77 -4.81
C ARG A 20 9.88 -13.59 -5.23
N VAL A 21 9.78 -14.93 -5.26
CA VAL A 21 10.90 -15.79 -5.63
C VAL A 21 11.15 -15.76 -7.14
N PHE A 22 10.10 -15.56 -7.93
CA PHE A 22 10.18 -15.58 -9.40
C PHE A 22 10.64 -14.25 -10.02
N SER A 23 10.61 -13.14 -9.28
CA SER A 23 10.99 -11.83 -9.81
C SER A 23 11.61 -10.92 -8.75
N SER A 24 12.81 -10.42 -9.05
CA SER A 24 13.50 -9.41 -8.25
C SER A 24 12.67 -8.12 -8.12
N LYS A 25 11.95 -7.72 -9.18
CA LYS A 25 11.06 -6.54 -9.18
C LYS A 25 9.90 -6.72 -8.21
N THR A 26 9.26 -7.89 -8.20
CA THR A 26 8.20 -8.22 -7.24
C THR A 26 8.74 -8.21 -5.81
N ASN A 27 9.91 -8.82 -5.58
CA ASN A 27 10.54 -8.79 -4.27
C ASN A 27 10.88 -7.36 -3.80
N LEU A 28 11.37 -6.50 -4.71
CA LEU A 28 11.64 -5.10 -4.44
C LEU A 28 10.37 -4.35 -4.02
N PHE A 29 9.24 -4.59 -4.70
CA PHE A 29 7.95 -4.02 -4.33
C PHE A 29 7.50 -4.43 -2.92
N PHE A 30 7.69 -5.70 -2.54
CA PHE A 30 7.39 -6.15 -1.17
C PHE A 30 8.33 -5.56 -0.12
N LYS A 31 9.63 -5.48 -0.41
CA LYS A 31 10.62 -4.86 0.48
C LYS A 31 10.31 -3.38 0.70
N GLY A 32 10.04 -2.62 -0.36
CA GLY A 32 9.69 -1.20 -0.27
C GLY A 32 8.44 -0.95 0.57
N ARG A 33 7.38 -1.76 0.38
CA ARG A 33 6.13 -1.63 1.16
C ARG A 33 6.27 -1.99 2.64
N LYS A 34 7.28 -2.79 3.01
CA LYS A 34 7.52 -3.16 4.42
C LYS A 34 7.77 -1.93 5.29
N ASP A 35 8.46 -0.93 4.75
CA ASP A 35 8.81 0.29 5.48
C ASP A 35 7.75 1.38 5.36
N SER A 36 6.77 1.26 4.46
CA SER A 36 5.74 2.29 4.23
C SER A 36 5.00 2.68 5.51
N PHE A 37 4.51 1.72 6.29
CA PHE A 37 3.81 2.03 7.54
C PHE A 37 4.73 2.60 8.63
N LYS A 38 6.01 2.24 8.62
CA LYS A 38 7.00 2.82 9.53
C LYS A 38 7.24 4.30 9.17
N ILE A 39 7.38 4.60 7.89
CA ILE A 39 7.54 5.96 7.38
C ILE A 39 6.27 6.77 7.68
N LEU A 40 5.09 6.25 7.36
CA LEU A 40 3.81 6.92 7.63
C LEU A 40 3.64 7.28 9.11
N ARG A 41 3.97 6.37 10.05
CA ARG A 41 3.90 6.67 11.49
C ARG A 41 4.91 7.73 11.96
N LYS A 42 6.01 7.91 11.21
CA LYS A 42 7.03 8.90 11.53
C LYS A 42 6.66 10.28 10.98
N GLU A 43 6.06 10.31 9.80
CA GLU A 43 5.79 11.55 9.05
C GLU A 43 4.36 12.08 9.23
N VAL A 44 3.41 11.25 9.70
CA VAL A 44 2.00 11.64 9.91
C VAL A 44 1.67 11.61 11.40
N SER A 45 1.23 12.76 11.95
CA SER A 45 0.73 12.81 13.32
C SER A 45 -0.71 12.27 13.39
N PRO A 46 -1.07 11.50 14.43
CA PRO A 46 -2.46 11.11 14.68
C PRO A 46 -3.42 12.30 14.86
N SER A 47 -2.89 13.48 15.18
CA SER A 47 -3.68 14.72 15.31
C SER A 47 -3.91 15.45 13.98
N ASP A 48 -3.24 15.04 12.91
CA ASP A 48 -3.35 15.70 11.61
C ASP A 48 -4.71 15.39 10.99
N LYS A 49 -5.47 16.46 10.71
CA LYS A 49 -6.80 16.34 10.08
C LYS A 49 -6.72 16.01 8.60
N ASN A 50 -5.61 16.34 7.94
CA ASN A 50 -5.41 16.19 6.50
C ASN A 50 -4.06 15.51 6.24
N ILE A 51 -4.05 14.49 5.37
CA ILE A 51 -2.83 13.82 4.92
C ILE A 51 -2.58 14.21 3.46
N TRP A 52 -1.45 14.84 3.19
CA TRP A 52 -1.04 15.22 1.84
C TRP A 52 -0.12 14.15 1.26
N PHE A 53 -0.47 13.63 0.09
CA PHE A 53 0.33 12.68 -0.64
C PHE A 53 0.52 13.19 -2.07
N HIS A 54 1.77 13.22 -2.54
CA HIS A 54 2.07 13.59 -3.91
C HIS A 54 2.03 12.35 -4.79
N VAL A 55 1.20 12.38 -5.84
CA VAL A 55 1.08 11.31 -6.83
C VAL A 55 1.43 11.89 -8.19
N ALA A 56 2.31 11.22 -8.93
CA ALA A 56 2.72 11.67 -10.27
C ALA A 56 1.60 11.58 -11.32
N SER A 57 0.49 10.88 -11.05
CA SER A 57 -0.68 10.74 -11.92
C SER A 57 -2.02 11.03 -11.21
N LEU A 58 -2.18 12.24 -10.66
CA LEU A 58 -3.41 12.66 -9.98
C LEU A 58 -4.69 12.42 -10.84
N GLY A 59 -4.60 12.60 -12.16
CA GLY A 59 -5.73 12.49 -13.09
C GLY A 59 -6.38 11.10 -13.22
N GLU A 60 -5.72 10.01 -12.79
CA GLU A 60 -6.34 8.67 -12.77
C GLU A 60 -7.25 8.45 -11.55
N PHE A 61 -7.14 9.29 -10.52
CA PHE A 61 -7.87 9.17 -9.26
C PHE A 61 -8.87 10.31 -9.00
N GLU A 62 -8.92 11.35 -9.85
CA GLU A 62 -9.93 12.41 -9.79
C GLU A 62 -11.34 11.97 -10.24
N ILE A 63 -11.51 10.75 -10.76
CA ILE A 63 -12.78 10.22 -11.29
C ILE A 63 -13.47 9.25 -10.31
N ALA A 64 -13.32 9.44 -9.00
CA ALA A 64 -14.02 8.65 -7.98
C ALA A 64 -14.69 9.51 -6.91
#